data_AF-A0A2A4TAK8-F1
#
_entry.id   AF-A0A2A4TAK8-F1
#
_cell.length_a   1.000
_cell.length_b   1.000
_cell.length_c   1.000
_cell.angle_alpha   90.00
_cell.angle_beta   90.00
_cell.angle_gamma   90.00
#
_symmetry.space_group_name_H-M   'P 1'
#
loop_
_entity.id
_entity.type
_entity.pdbx_description
1 polymer ?
#
loop_
_entity_poly.entity_id
_entity_poly.type
_entity_poly.pdbx_seq_one_letter_code
_entity_poly.pdbx_strand_id
1 'polypeptide(L)'
;MTVEFLRKKNLKAISMWDNSYITLEELTGYCADSEILRELLDSVVVCSLRYLESVCEFTLVNMKSSDEVKEGEFEEADENRRRVHEANMDAINILARNMKKHGCDGTWVTKCSSVGRTAYGKFALMIAFEKMSSK
;
A
#
# COMPACT_ATOMS: atom_id res chain seq x y z
N MET A 1 0.03 -12.90 -37.09
CA MET A 1 -0.17 -12.20 -35.79
C MET A 1 0.92 -11.13 -35.72
N THR A 2 0.59 -9.88 -36.03
CA THR A 2 1.59 -8.82 -36.28
C THR A 2 2.22 -8.30 -34.99
N VAL A 3 3.48 -7.88 -35.08
CA VAL A 3 4.30 -7.32 -33.98
C VAL A 3 3.59 -6.15 -33.26
N GLU A 4 2.72 -5.42 -33.96
CA GLU A 4 1.86 -4.37 -33.38
C GLU A 4 0.85 -4.88 -32.33
N PHE A 5 0.33 -6.11 -32.50
CA PHE A 5 -0.62 -6.69 -31.54
C PHE A 5 0.05 -7.01 -30.19
N LEU A 6 1.31 -7.48 -30.24
CA LEU A 6 2.14 -7.71 -29.05
C LEU A 6 2.57 -6.38 -28.41
N ARG A 7 2.85 -5.35 -29.22
CA ARG A 7 3.21 -4.00 -28.73
C ARG A 7 2.06 -3.32 -27.99
N LYS A 8 0.81 -3.45 -28.46
CA LYS A 8 -0.40 -2.92 -27.80
C LYS A 8 -0.73 -3.65 -26.48
N LYS A 9 -0.50 -4.97 -26.39
CA LYS A 9 -0.65 -5.72 -25.13
C LYS A 9 0.44 -5.34 -24.11
N ASN A 10 1.69 -5.19 -24.56
CA ASN A 10 2.79 -4.76 -23.69
C ASN A 10 2.62 -3.32 -23.19
N LEU A 11 2.09 -2.40 -23.99
CA LEU A 11 1.80 -1.03 -23.53
C LEU A 11 0.66 -0.98 -22.49
N LYS A 12 -0.36 -1.85 -22.59
CA LYS A 12 -1.39 -2.00 -21.54
C LYS A 12 -0.86 -2.66 -20.27
N ALA A 13 0.10 -3.58 -20.39
CA ALA A 13 0.77 -4.17 -19.23
C ALA A 13 1.67 -3.16 -18.52
N ILE A 14 2.37 -2.30 -19.27
CA ILE A 14 3.20 -1.20 -18.74
C ILE A 14 2.30 -0.11 -18.11
N SER A 15 1.12 0.17 -18.67
CA SER A 15 0.15 1.11 -18.05
C SER A 15 -0.47 0.60 -16.74
N MET A 16 -0.30 -0.69 -16.41
CA MET A 16 -0.71 -1.27 -15.12
C MET A 16 0.28 -0.93 -13.98
N TRP A 17 1.47 -0.45 -14.34
CA TRP A 17 2.54 0.00 -13.46
C TRP A 17 2.76 1.51 -13.55
N ASP A 18 1.71 2.28 -13.81
CA ASP A 18 1.77 3.72 -13.55
C ASP A 18 1.94 3.94 -12.04
N ASN A 19 3.20 4.09 -11.64
CA ASN A 19 3.67 4.38 -10.28
C ASN A 19 3.36 5.82 -9.86
N SER A 20 2.37 6.48 -10.48
CA SER A 20 1.85 7.80 -10.07
C SER A 20 1.08 7.76 -8.74
N TYR A 21 1.53 6.96 -7.77
CA TYR A 21 1.19 7.21 -6.37
C TYR A 21 2.14 8.27 -5.85
N ILE A 22 1.62 9.12 -4.96
CA ILE A 22 2.46 10.04 -4.19
C ILE A 22 3.53 9.25 -3.44
N THR A 23 4.75 9.75 -3.45
CA THR A 23 5.90 9.14 -2.75
C THR A 23 5.90 9.50 -1.26
N LEU A 24 6.65 8.73 -0.47
CA LEU A 24 6.89 9.02 0.94
C LEU A 24 7.65 10.35 1.12
N GLU A 25 8.56 10.68 0.23
CA GLU A 25 9.29 11.95 0.23
C GLU A 25 8.33 13.14 0.03
N GLU A 26 7.45 13.06 -0.97
CA GLU A 26 6.44 14.09 -1.20
C GLU A 26 5.48 14.23 -0.01
N LEU A 27 5.01 13.11 0.56
CA LEU A 27 4.17 13.13 1.76
C LEU A 27 4.88 13.78 2.95
N THR A 28 6.16 13.46 3.14
CA THR A 28 6.99 14.06 4.18
C THR A 28 7.09 15.56 3.99
N GLY A 29 7.30 16.01 2.75
CA GLY A 29 7.30 17.44 2.39
C GLY A 29 5.99 18.13 2.74
N TYR A 30 4.84 17.54 2.40
CA TYR A 30 3.53 18.10 2.74
C TYR A 30 3.24 18.13 4.25
N CYS A 31 3.80 17.20 5.01
CA CYS A 31 3.55 17.09 6.44
C CYS A 31 4.58 17.85 7.31
N ALA A 32 5.67 18.37 6.73
CA ALA A 32 6.85 18.86 7.45
C ALA A 32 6.53 19.92 8.52
N ASP A 33 5.62 20.85 8.23
CA ASP A 33 5.31 22.01 9.07
C ASP A 33 4.21 21.76 10.11
N SER A 34 3.63 20.55 10.17
CA SER A 34 2.57 20.21 11.12
C SER A 34 2.92 18.96 11.92
N GLU A 35 3.08 19.12 13.23
CA GLU A 35 3.33 18.02 14.16
C GLU A 35 2.25 16.93 14.04
N ILE A 36 0.98 17.32 13.99
CA ILE A 36 -0.15 16.39 13.83
C ILE A 36 -0.04 15.61 12.52
N LEU A 37 0.32 16.26 11.40
CA LEU A 37 0.43 15.57 10.13
C LEU A 37 1.63 14.61 10.10
N ARG A 38 2.74 14.96 10.76
CA ARG A 38 3.89 14.06 10.90
C ARG A 38 3.54 12.81 11.70
N GLU A 39 2.86 12.94 12.83
CA GLU A 39 2.42 11.78 13.62
C GLU A 39 1.46 10.86 12.84
N LEU A 40 0.56 11.45 12.06
CA LEU A 40 -0.35 10.69 11.19
C LEU A 40 0.41 10.01 10.04
N LEU A 41 1.42 10.66 9.46
CA LEU A 41 2.28 10.06 8.45
C LEU A 41 3.10 8.90 9.02
N ASP A 42 3.67 9.06 10.22
CA ASP A 42 4.36 7.99 10.93
C ASP A 42 3.43 6.79 11.17
N SER A 43 2.17 7.05 11.54
CA SER A 43 1.15 6.01 11.69
C SER A 43 0.90 5.27 10.36
N VAL A 44 0.83 5.98 9.23
CA VAL A 44 0.71 5.37 7.89
C VAL A 44 1.93 4.51 7.57
N VAL A 45 3.14 4.98 7.85
CA VAL A 45 4.38 4.23 7.61
C VAL A 45 4.42 2.95 8.45
N VAL A 46 4.10 3.03 9.75
CA VAL A 46 4.05 1.87 10.64
C VAL A 46 3.01 0.86 10.17
N CYS A 47 1.80 1.30 9.83
CA CYS A 47 0.76 0.41 9.30
C CYS A 47 1.15 -0.23 7.96
N SER A 48 1.86 0.52 7.10
CA SER A 48 2.34 0.02 5.80
C SER A 48 3.41 -1.07 5.97
N LEU A 49 4.34 -0.88 6.90
CA LEU A 49 5.35 -1.90 7.24
C LEU A 49 4.71 -3.16 7.83
N ARG A 50 3.77 -3.01 8.77
CA ARG A 50 3.01 -4.15 9.31
C ARG A 50 2.21 -4.88 8.24
N TYR A 51 1.65 -4.14 7.28
CA TYR A 51 0.95 -4.76 6.15
C TYR A 51 1.92 -5.57 5.28
N LEU A 52 3.10 -5.04 4.96
CA LEU A 52 4.16 -5.78 4.27
C LEU A 52 4.51 -7.08 5.00
N GLU A 53 4.73 -7.03 6.32
CA GLU A 53 5.00 -8.22 7.14
C GLU A 53 3.87 -9.26 6.99
N SER A 54 2.62 -8.84 7.16
CA SER A 54 1.46 -9.74 7.04
C SER A 54 1.31 -10.35 5.63
N VAL A 55 1.68 -9.62 4.59
CA VAL A 55 1.68 -10.12 3.21
C VAL A 55 2.79 -11.14 3.02
N CYS A 56 3.98 -10.91 3.57
CA CYS A 56 5.08 -11.87 3.54
C CYS A 56 4.72 -13.14 4.30
N GLU A 57 4.17 -13.05 5.51
CA GLU A 57 3.70 -14.18 6.30
C GLU A 57 2.66 -15.01 5.54
N PHE A 58 1.61 -14.36 5.03
CA PHE A 58 0.59 -15.02 4.22
C PHE A 58 1.18 -15.70 2.98
N THR A 59 2.10 -15.04 2.29
CA THR A 59 2.76 -15.59 1.10
C THR A 59 3.62 -16.81 1.45
N LEU A 60 4.34 -16.77 2.58
CA LEU A 60 5.14 -17.90 3.06
C LEU A 60 4.25 -19.10 3.39
N VAL A 61 3.13 -18.90 4.09
CA VAL A 61 2.16 -19.96 4.38
C VAL A 61 1.57 -20.53 3.08
N ASN A 62 1.22 -19.67 2.12
CA ASN A 62 0.67 -20.08 0.82
C ASN A 62 1.69 -20.83 -0.07
N MET A 63 2.99 -20.71 0.19
CA MET A 63 4.06 -21.42 -0.52
C MET A 63 4.39 -22.79 0.09
N LYS A 64 3.98 -23.06 1.33
CA LYS A 64 4.18 -24.36 1.98
C LYS A 64 3.40 -25.44 1.23
N SER A 65 3.93 -26.66 1.24
CA SER A 65 3.19 -27.81 0.72
C SER A 65 1.98 -28.12 1.61
N SER A 66 0.96 -28.80 1.07
CA SER A 66 -0.27 -29.13 1.83
C SER A 66 0.00 -29.92 3.11
N ASP A 67 1.11 -30.67 3.16
CA ASP A 67 1.49 -31.49 4.30
C ASP A 67 2.25 -30.70 5.39
N GLU A 68 2.65 -29.47 5.09
CA GLU A 68 3.40 -28.56 5.99
C GLU A 68 2.53 -27.47 6.60
N VAL A 69 1.33 -27.24 6.08
CA VAL A 69 0.38 -26.25 6.59
C VAL A 69 -0.45 -26.89 7.69
N LYS A 70 -0.38 -26.34 8.90
CA LYS A 70 -1.25 -26.79 9.99
C LYS A 70 -2.70 -26.38 9.70
N GLU A 71 -3.65 -27.19 10.17
CA GLU A 71 -5.07 -26.87 10.07
C GLU A 71 -5.34 -25.46 10.62
N GLY A 72 -5.96 -24.59 9.81
CA GLY A 72 -6.29 -23.21 10.18
C GLY A 72 -5.16 -22.18 10.02
N GLU A 73 -3.93 -22.59 9.75
CA GLU A 73 -2.78 -21.67 9.62
C GLU A 73 -2.95 -20.71 8.42
N PHE A 74 -3.51 -21.21 7.32
CA PHE A 74 -3.79 -20.39 6.14
C PHE A 74 -4.87 -19.34 6.43
N GLU A 75 -6.00 -19.75 7.02
CA GLU A 75 -7.10 -18.87 7.37
C GLU A 75 -6.68 -17.81 8.40
N GLU A 76 -5.86 -18.19 9.38
CA GLU A 76 -5.32 -17.27 10.38
C GLU A 76 -4.42 -16.21 9.73
N ALA A 77 -3.52 -16.63 8.84
CA ALA A 77 -2.64 -15.72 8.12
C ALA A 77 -3.43 -14.77 7.20
N ASP A 78 -4.44 -15.26 6.49
CA ASP A 78 -5.30 -14.42 5.64
C ASP A 78 -6.12 -13.42 6.46
N GLU A 79 -6.70 -13.86 7.56
CA GLU A 79 -7.49 -12.98 8.44
C GLU A 79 -6.61 -11.94 9.14
N ASN A 80 -5.39 -12.29 9.55
CA ASN A 80 -4.41 -11.32 10.04
C ASN A 80 -4.09 -10.27 8.98
N ARG A 81 -3.72 -10.71 7.77
CA ARG A 81 -3.44 -9.83 6.63
C ARG A 81 -4.62 -8.90 6.34
N ARG A 82 -5.86 -9.42 6.36
CA ARG A 82 -7.07 -8.62 6.13
C ARG A 82 -7.25 -7.53 7.19
N ARG A 83 -7.11 -7.87 8.48
CA ARG A 83 -7.23 -6.91 9.60
C ARG A 83 -6.17 -5.81 9.51
N VAL A 84 -4.93 -6.17 9.23
CA VAL A 84 -3.83 -5.19 9.08
C VAL A 84 -4.06 -4.31 7.85
N HIS A 85 -4.58 -4.86 6.75
CA HIS A 85 -4.93 -4.09 5.56
C HIS A 85 -5.98 -3.01 5.84
N GLU A 86 -7.02 -3.35 6.60
CA GLU A 86 -8.09 -2.42 6.98
C GLU A 86 -7.57 -1.29 7.87
N ALA A 87 -6.78 -1.62 8.89
CA ALA A 87 -6.14 -0.61 9.74
C ALA A 87 -5.25 0.34 8.92
N ASN A 88 -4.51 -0.20 7.94
CA ASN A 88 -3.69 0.61 7.05
C ASN A 88 -4.52 1.52 6.14
N MET A 89 -5.63 1.02 5.58
CA MET A 89 -6.58 1.83 4.81
C MET A 89 -7.13 2.99 5.64
N ASP A 90 -7.46 2.75 6.91
CA ASP A 90 -7.95 3.78 7.81
C ASP A 90 -6.89 4.84 8.10
N ALA A 91 -5.64 4.43 8.39
CA ALA A 91 -4.53 5.35 8.60
C ALA A 91 -4.33 6.29 7.39
N ILE A 92 -4.32 5.74 6.18
CA ILE A 92 -4.18 6.49 4.92
C ILE A 92 -5.32 7.51 4.77
N ASN A 93 -6.56 7.07 5.01
CA ASN A 93 -7.72 7.95 4.90
C ASN A 93 -7.75 9.04 5.99
N ILE A 94 -7.31 8.73 7.20
CA ILE A 94 -7.19 9.71 8.29
C ILE A 94 -6.14 10.77 7.92
N LEU A 95 -4.97 10.37 7.43
CA LEU A 95 -3.94 11.30 6.98
C LEU A 95 -4.49 12.22 5.88
N ALA A 96 -5.03 11.65 4.79
CA ALA A 96 -5.54 12.43 3.67
C ALA A 96 -6.62 13.44 4.06
N ARG A 97 -7.55 13.05 4.96
CA ARG A 97 -8.56 13.96 5.51
C ARG A 97 -7.95 15.09 6.32
N ASN A 98 -6.93 14.81 7.13
CA ASN A 98 -6.26 15.83 7.96
C ASN A 98 -5.37 16.74 7.12
N MET A 99 -4.68 16.23 6.11
CA MET A 99 -3.93 17.03 5.13
C MET A 99 -4.84 18.08 4.49
N LYS A 100 -6.02 17.67 4.01
CA LYS A 100 -7.02 18.60 3.45
C LYS A 100 -7.45 19.68 4.45
N LYS A 101 -7.62 19.33 5.73
CA LYS A 101 -7.99 20.30 6.79
C LYS A 101 -6.89 21.32 7.07
N HIS A 102 -5.62 20.97 6.83
CA HIS A 102 -4.47 21.84 7.01
C HIS A 102 -4.05 22.57 5.72
N GLY A 103 -4.87 22.51 4.67
CA GLY A 103 -4.60 23.21 3.40
C GLY A 103 -3.61 22.50 2.47
N CYS A 104 -3.19 21.27 2.80
CA CYS A 104 -2.36 20.43 1.93
C CYS A 104 -3.23 19.69 0.91
N ASP A 105 -2.63 19.28 -0.22
CA ASP A 105 -3.33 18.43 -1.18
C ASP A 105 -3.58 17.03 -0.60
N GLY A 106 -4.85 16.69 -0.42
CA GLY A 106 -5.32 15.36 -0.01
C GLY A 106 -5.92 14.55 -1.15
N THR A 107 -5.90 15.04 -2.40
CA THR A 107 -6.58 14.40 -3.54
C THR A 107 -5.86 13.15 -4.04
N TRP A 108 -4.59 12.96 -3.70
CA TRP A 108 -3.82 11.76 -4.03
C TRP A 108 -4.50 10.46 -3.56
N VAL A 109 -5.25 10.49 -2.45
CA VAL A 109 -5.97 9.31 -1.93
C VAL A 109 -7.11 8.86 -2.84
N THR A 110 -7.61 9.74 -3.72
CA THR A 110 -8.72 9.40 -4.64
C THR A 110 -8.36 8.28 -5.61
N LYS A 111 -7.07 8.15 -5.95
CA LYS A 111 -6.55 7.03 -6.75
C LYS A 111 -6.69 5.70 -6.01
N CYS A 112 -6.52 5.70 -4.69
CA CYS A 112 -6.74 4.52 -3.85
C CYS A 112 -8.24 4.21 -3.70
N SER A 113 -9.06 5.22 -3.40
CA SER A 113 -10.50 5.01 -3.16
C SER A 113 -11.29 4.62 -4.40
N SER A 114 -10.91 5.10 -5.59
CA SER A 114 -11.60 4.78 -6.86
C SER A 114 -11.36 3.34 -7.33
N VAL A 115 -10.20 2.75 -7.04
CA VAL A 115 -9.86 1.37 -7.40
C VAL A 115 -10.23 0.38 -6.29
N GLY A 116 -10.25 0.84 -5.04
CA GLY A 116 -10.63 0.04 -3.89
C GLY A 116 -9.44 -0.64 -3.19
N ARG A 117 -9.72 -1.70 -2.43
CA ARG A 117 -8.79 -2.31 -1.47
C ARG A 117 -7.42 -2.65 -2.07
N THR A 118 -7.38 -3.15 -3.30
CA THR A 118 -6.13 -3.52 -3.98
C THR A 118 -5.19 -2.34 -4.19
N ALA A 119 -5.71 -1.15 -4.51
CA ALA A 119 -4.89 0.04 -4.67
C ALA A 119 -4.29 0.53 -3.34
N TYR A 120 -5.04 0.43 -2.24
CA TYR A 120 -4.49 0.67 -0.91
C TYR A 120 -3.37 -0.31 -0.55
N GLY A 121 -3.54 -1.59 -0.90
CA GLY A 121 -2.50 -2.60 -0.69
C GLY A 121 -1.23 -2.27 -1.48
N LYS A 122 -1.36 -1.90 -2.76
CA LYS A 122 -0.23 -1.49 -3.60
C LYS A 122 0.48 -0.25 -3.04
N PHE A 123 -0.29 0.77 -2.66
CA PHE A 123 0.24 1.99 -2.05
C PHE A 123 1.01 1.70 -0.76
N ALA A 124 0.46 0.87 0.12
CA ALA A 124 1.11 0.47 1.37
C ALA A 124 2.46 -0.21 1.12
N LEU A 125 2.52 -1.15 0.18
CA LEU A 125 3.76 -1.82 -0.19
C LEU A 125 4.79 -0.84 -0.74
N MET A 126 4.38 0.12 -1.58
CA MET A 126 5.27 1.18 -2.05
C MET A 126 5.87 2.00 -0.91
N ILE A 127 5.03 2.52 0.00
CA ILE A 127 5.49 3.30 1.16
C ILE A 127 6.44 2.48 2.03
N ALA A 128 6.12 1.21 2.29
CA ALA A 128 6.99 0.31 3.05
C ALA A 128 8.36 0.12 2.39
N PHE A 129 8.40 -0.17 1.08
CA PHE A 129 9.65 -0.34 0.34
C PHE A 129 10.47 0.95 0.25
N GLU A 130 9.83 2.10 0.04
CA GLU A 130 10.50 3.40 0.07
C GLU A 130 11.13 3.66 1.44
N LYS A 131 10.37 3.45 2.53
CA LYS A 131 10.89 3.61 3.90
C LYS A 131 12.10 2.71 4.17
N MET A 132 12.06 1.46 3.69
CA MET A 132 13.17 0.51 3.86
C MET A 132 14.39 0.85 2.98
N SER A 133 14.17 1.55 1.86
CA SER A 133 15.24 1.91 0.91
C SER A 133 15.91 3.24 1.24
N SER A 134 15.23 4.11 2.00
CA SER A 134 15.80 5.35 2.54
C SER A 134 16.88 5.03 3.57
N LYS A 135 18.15 5.20 3.17
CA LYS A 135 19.35 5.05 4.03
C LYS A 135 19.56 6.25 4.94
#